data_AF-A0A076F0A8-F1
#
_entry.id   AF-A0A076F0A8-F1
#
_cell.length_a   1.000
_cell.length_b   1.000
_cell.length_c   1.000
_cell.angle_alpha   90.00
_cell.angle_beta   90.00
_cell.angle_gamma   90.00
#
_symmetry.space_group_name_H-M   'P 1'
#
loop_
_entity.id
_entity.type
_entity.pdbx_description
1 polymer ?
#
loop_
_entity_poly.entity_id
_entity_poly.type
_entity_poly.pdbx_seq_one_letter_code
_entity_poly.pdbx_strand_id
1 'polypeptide(L)'
;MPVRRTAALAVVAAIGAVLVIFPLVTGMLSKTQGVENLTGNLRASFEPAALTQTRSDMDTVQAMSDQLQEQTLPALPNALGMSPEQFQNFMGQNFPDVASGIGQLNTILPKFQGLVGGLETQAPNFRSADQIPTNFLPSTVVPYLFLIPGAVLFLLAVGALVLGRGKKEPGISRAALLVSIVVGLVFIIAPLALSGPAKAKAVDDLTAAFGPVFTDQGAAAVRSDFTVIEKMSDQLQTDTVPALAGALKMDPAQFQAFMTENFPDVATGMAQLNEIVPRFGALVAGIEGNVDNFQQAASIPTAAQDTTTLTWWFLVPGVALIALGAVGVTARSGSAPRPVPRIRTVERV
;
A
#
# COMPACT_ATOMS: atom_id res chain seq x y z
N MET A 1 0.01 -21.30 -45.06
CA MET A 1 -0.23 -21.81 -43.68
C MET A 1 -1.66 -22.30 -43.56
N PRO A 2 -1.96 -23.32 -42.72
CA PRO A 2 -3.34 -23.73 -42.46
C PRO A 2 -4.10 -22.61 -41.73
N VAL A 3 -5.37 -22.40 -42.09
CA VAL A 3 -6.23 -21.32 -41.57
C VAL A 3 -6.24 -21.25 -40.04
N ARG A 4 -6.31 -22.40 -39.37
CA ARG A 4 -6.29 -22.51 -37.90
C ARG A 4 -5.02 -21.95 -37.27
N ARG A 5 -3.86 -22.14 -37.91
CA ARG A 5 -2.57 -21.63 -37.42
C ARG A 5 -2.47 -20.12 -37.62
N THR A 6 -2.95 -19.61 -38.75
CA THR A 6 -3.01 -18.17 -39.01
C THR A 6 -3.92 -17.48 -38.00
N ALA A 7 -5.10 -18.05 -37.72
CA ALA A 7 -6.02 -17.53 -36.71
C ALA A 7 -5.39 -17.55 -35.31
N ALA A 8 -4.77 -18.67 -34.90
CA ALA A 8 -4.09 -18.76 -33.61
C ALA A 8 -2.99 -17.70 -33.46
N LEU A 9 -2.14 -17.52 -34.47
CA LEU A 9 -1.09 -16.48 -34.46
C LEU A 9 -1.69 -15.06 -34.42
N ALA A 10 -2.78 -14.79 -35.13
CA ALA A 10 -3.44 -13.49 -35.09
C ALA A 10 -3.99 -13.18 -33.68
N VAL A 11 -4.57 -14.17 -33.00
CA VAL A 11 -5.06 -14.00 -31.63
C VAL A 11 -3.88 -13.86 -30.64
N VAL A 12 -2.80 -14.63 -30.79
CA VAL A 12 -1.58 -14.45 -29.97
C VAL A 12 -0.99 -13.06 -30.14
N ALA A 13 -0.96 -12.53 -31.38
CA ALA A 13 -0.54 -11.16 -31.63
C ALA A 13 -1.46 -10.15 -30.92
N ALA A 14 -2.78 -10.32 -31.00
CA ALA A 14 -3.74 -9.45 -30.32
C ALA A 14 -3.54 -9.48 -28.78
N ILE A 15 -3.37 -10.66 -28.18
CA ILE A 15 -3.07 -10.79 -26.74
C ILE A 15 -1.76 -10.08 -26.42
N GLY A 16 -0.70 -10.29 -27.21
CA GLY A 16 0.58 -9.62 -27.02
C GLY A 16 0.46 -8.09 -27.07
N ALA A 17 -0.31 -7.56 -28.03
CA ALA A 17 -0.59 -6.12 -28.12
C ALA A 17 -1.35 -5.61 -26.89
N VAL A 18 -2.38 -6.32 -26.43
CA VAL A 18 -3.13 -5.95 -25.21
C VAL A 18 -2.23 -5.92 -23.98
N LEU A 19 -1.35 -6.90 -23.81
CA LEU A 19 -0.39 -6.94 -22.69
C LEU A 19 0.61 -5.77 -22.71
N VAL A 20 0.99 -5.28 -23.90
CA VAL A 20 1.84 -4.08 -24.03
C VAL A 20 1.06 -2.81 -23.72
N ILE A 21 -0.16 -2.69 -24.25
CA ILE A 21 -0.98 -1.48 -24.13
C ILE A 21 -1.50 -1.31 -22.71
N PHE A 22 -1.88 -2.40 -22.03
CA PHE A 22 -2.49 -2.39 -20.70
C PHE A 22 -1.73 -1.54 -19.67
N PRO A 23 -0.44 -1.81 -19.35
CA PRO A 23 0.28 -1.05 -18.33
C PRO A 23 0.50 0.42 -18.71
N LEU A 24 0.49 0.75 -20.02
CA LEU A 24 0.61 2.12 -20.50
C LEU A 24 -0.69 2.91 -20.30
N VAL A 25 -1.82 2.30 -20.67
CA VAL A 25 -3.15 2.94 -20.58
C VAL A 25 -3.61 3.05 -19.12
N THR A 26 -3.25 2.09 -18.26
CA THR A 26 -3.59 2.14 -16.84
C THR A 26 -2.63 2.99 -16.00
N GLY A 27 -1.56 3.53 -16.60
CA GLY A 27 -0.55 4.32 -15.90
C GLY A 27 0.25 3.51 -14.86
N MET A 28 0.36 2.19 -15.02
CA MET A 28 1.02 1.34 -14.03
C MET A 28 2.49 1.71 -13.77
N LEU A 29 3.18 2.31 -14.74
CA LEU A 29 4.55 2.77 -14.57
C LEU A 29 4.68 3.83 -13.46
N SER A 30 3.80 4.83 -13.43
CA SER A 30 3.80 5.84 -12.36
C SER A 30 3.23 5.25 -11.07
N LYS A 31 2.14 4.48 -11.15
CA LYS A 31 1.50 3.93 -9.94
C LYS A 31 2.41 3.00 -9.15
N THR A 32 3.19 2.17 -9.82
CA THR A 32 4.15 1.26 -9.16
C THR A 32 5.34 2.00 -8.57
N GLN A 33 5.71 3.17 -9.10
CA GLN A 33 6.66 4.08 -8.43
C GLN A 33 6.04 4.70 -7.17
N GLY A 34 4.77 5.08 -7.22
CA GLY A 34 4.02 5.53 -6.05
C GLY A 34 3.98 4.47 -4.95
N VAL A 35 3.70 3.21 -5.30
CA VAL A 35 3.79 2.07 -4.36
C VAL A 35 5.17 1.96 -3.74
N GLU A 36 6.24 1.99 -4.54
CA GLU A 36 7.63 1.88 -4.05
C GLU A 36 7.98 3.02 -3.07
N ASN A 37 7.59 4.25 -3.40
CA ASN A 37 7.80 5.40 -2.52
C ASN A 37 6.98 5.27 -1.22
N LEU A 38 5.71 4.86 -1.33
CA LEU A 38 4.82 4.66 -0.19
C LEU A 38 5.38 3.60 0.77
N THR A 39 5.68 2.41 0.26
CA THR A 39 6.18 1.33 1.11
C THR A 39 7.56 1.66 1.64
N GLY A 40 8.44 2.26 0.83
CA GLY A 40 9.75 2.74 1.26
C GLY A 40 9.69 3.72 2.42
N ASN A 41 8.83 4.74 2.32
CA ASN A 41 8.69 5.78 3.35
C ASN A 41 8.02 5.28 4.64
N LEU A 42 7.10 4.33 4.54
CA LEU A 42 6.34 3.83 5.69
C LEU A 42 6.94 2.55 6.31
N ARG A 43 7.94 1.92 5.67
CA ARG A 43 8.49 0.63 6.10
C ARG A 43 8.89 0.61 7.56
N ALA A 44 9.63 1.64 8.00
CA ALA A 44 10.10 1.75 9.37
C ALA A 44 8.94 1.79 10.37
N SER A 45 7.83 2.45 10.04
CA SER A 45 6.64 2.54 10.90
C SER A 45 5.90 1.22 11.07
N PHE A 46 6.08 0.26 10.16
CA PHE A 46 5.47 -1.06 10.21
C PHE A 46 6.41 -2.15 10.76
N GLU A 47 7.61 -1.79 11.21
CA GLU A 47 8.50 -2.71 11.91
C GLU A 47 7.93 -3.09 13.28
N PRO A 48 8.11 -4.34 13.75
CA PRO A 48 7.58 -4.77 15.03
C PRO A 48 7.99 -3.88 16.21
N ALA A 49 9.25 -3.43 16.24
CA ALA A 49 9.75 -2.54 17.29
C ALA A 49 9.07 -1.17 17.24
N ALA A 50 8.89 -0.58 16.06
CA ALA A 50 8.21 0.69 15.89
C ALA A 50 6.73 0.61 16.29
N LEU A 51 6.05 -0.49 15.94
CA LEU A 51 4.66 -0.72 16.33
C LEU A 51 4.50 -0.88 17.85
N THR A 52 5.32 -1.73 18.48
CA THR A 52 5.33 -1.89 19.94
C THR A 52 5.63 -0.57 20.65
N GLN A 53 6.58 0.20 20.12
CA GLN A 53 6.91 1.49 20.69
C GLN A 53 5.77 2.51 20.53
N THR A 54 5.17 2.60 19.35
CA THR A 54 4.03 3.51 19.09
C THR A 54 2.83 3.13 19.97
N ARG A 55 2.60 1.84 20.19
CA ARG A 55 1.58 1.35 21.12
C ARG A 55 1.87 1.76 22.55
N SER A 56 3.10 1.56 23.00
CA SER A 56 3.54 1.99 24.34
C SER A 56 3.38 3.49 24.53
N ASP A 57 3.74 4.29 23.53
CA ASP A 57 3.60 5.75 23.56
C ASP A 57 2.12 6.15 23.66
N MET A 58 1.25 5.48 22.91
CA MET A 58 -0.20 5.70 22.96
C MET A 58 -0.79 5.30 24.31
N ASP A 59 -0.36 4.19 24.89
CA ASP A 59 -0.80 3.73 26.21
C ASP A 59 -0.36 4.71 27.31
N THR A 60 0.86 5.25 27.25
CA THR A 60 1.32 6.32 28.15
C THR A 60 0.43 7.56 28.05
N VAL A 61 0.16 8.04 26.84
CA VAL A 61 -0.67 9.24 26.64
C VAL A 61 -2.10 9.00 27.10
N GLN A 62 -2.64 7.80 26.90
CA GLN A 62 -3.96 7.44 27.37
C GLN A 62 -4.03 7.44 28.90
N ALA A 63 -3.10 6.78 29.58
CA ALA A 63 -3.04 6.75 31.04
C ALA A 63 -2.87 8.15 31.64
N MET A 64 -2.00 8.98 31.03
CA MET A 64 -1.85 10.39 31.38
C MET A 64 -3.18 11.13 31.24
N SER A 65 -3.89 10.98 30.11
CA SER A 65 -5.17 11.65 29.87
C SER A 65 -6.24 11.23 30.87
N ASP A 66 -6.36 9.94 31.16
CA ASP A 66 -7.36 9.42 32.08
C ASP A 66 -7.12 9.96 33.50
N GLN A 67 -5.89 9.87 34.01
CA GLN A 67 -5.55 10.42 35.33
C GLN A 67 -5.62 11.95 35.37
N LEU A 68 -5.28 12.64 34.27
CA LEU A 68 -5.41 14.09 34.17
C LEU A 68 -6.88 14.51 34.36
N GLN A 69 -7.80 13.87 33.63
CA GLN A 69 -9.22 14.23 33.64
C GLN A 69 -9.93 13.79 34.93
N GLU A 70 -9.67 12.57 35.41
CA GLU A 70 -10.41 12.00 36.53
C GLU A 70 -9.88 12.43 37.90
N GLN A 71 -8.59 12.73 38.01
CA GLN A 71 -7.93 12.92 39.31
C GLN A 71 -7.23 14.27 39.41
N THR A 72 -6.38 14.59 38.43
CA THR A 72 -5.50 15.75 38.51
C THR A 72 -6.28 17.06 38.41
N LEU A 73 -7.11 17.22 37.37
CA LEU A 73 -7.91 18.44 37.16
C LEU A 73 -8.92 18.70 38.30
N PRO A 74 -9.60 17.70 38.87
CA PRO A 74 -10.44 17.91 40.05
C PRO A 74 -9.67 18.26 41.33
N ALA A 75 -8.43 17.78 41.49
CA ALA A 75 -7.64 18.00 42.71
C ALA A 75 -6.91 19.34 42.74
N LEU A 76 -6.43 19.82 41.57
CA LEU A 76 -5.62 21.04 41.47
C LEU A 76 -6.30 22.32 42.01
N PRO A 77 -7.59 22.59 41.76
CA PRO A 77 -8.25 23.78 42.31
C PRO A 77 -8.17 23.85 43.83
N ASN A 78 -8.42 22.71 44.51
CA ASN A 78 -8.36 22.62 45.97
C ASN A 78 -6.94 22.85 46.49
N ALA A 79 -5.93 22.29 45.82
CA ALA A 79 -4.52 22.49 46.18
C ALA A 79 -4.08 23.96 46.03
N LEU A 80 -4.67 24.67 45.06
CA LEU A 80 -4.41 26.10 44.79
C LEU A 80 -5.27 27.05 45.64
N GLY A 81 -6.22 26.54 46.43
CA GLY A 81 -7.19 27.36 47.16
C GLY A 81 -8.14 28.15 46.24
N MET A 82 -8.44 27.62 45.05
CA MET A 82 -9.33 28.21 44.04
C MET A 82 -10.62 27.40 43.92
N SER A 83 -11.74 28.05 43.56
CA SER A 83 -12.93 27.32 43.12
C SER A 83 -12.69 26.65 41.75
N PRO A 84 -13.43 25.60 41.39
CA PRO A 84 -13.35 24.99 40.06
C PRO A 84 -13.54 25.99 38.92
N GLU A 85 -14.50 26.93 39.05
CA GLU A 85 -14.74 27.95 38.03
C GLU A 85 -13.58 28.96 37.94
N GLN A 86 -12.98 29.33 39.08
CA GLN A 86 -11.80 30.20 39.10
C GLN A 86 -10.61 29.52 38.44
N PHE A 87 -10.38 28.24 38.74
CA PHE A 87 -9.31 27.47 38.10
C PHE A 87 -9.54 27.33 36.60
N GLN A 88 -10.77 27.03 36.16
CA GLN A 88 -11.09 26.94 34.73
C GLN A 88 -10.87 28.27 34.00
N ASN A 89 -11.28 29.40 34.61
CA ASN A 89 -11.02 30.73 34.06
C ASN A 89 -9.53 31.05 34.03
N PHE A 90 -8.79 30.69 35.09
CA PHE A 90 -7.34 30.86 35.16
C PHE A 90 -6.65 30.07 34.04
N MET A 91 -6.98 28.78 33.87
CA MET A 91 -6.44 27.95 32.80
C MET A 91 -6.81 28.50 31.42
N GLY A 92 -8.07 28.87 31.18
CA GLY A 92 -8.51 29.38 29.88
C GLY A 92 -7.89 30.73 29.50
N GLN A 93 -7.59 31.59 30.47
CA GLN A 93 -7.00 32.92 30.21
C GLN A 93 -5.48 32.87 30.08
N ASN A 94 -4.80 32.06 30.90
CA ASN A 94 -3.34 32.04 30.98
C ASN A 94 -2.73 30.92 30.13
N PHE A 95 -3.45 29.82 29.90
CA PHE A 95 -2.98 28.63 29.19
C PHE A 95 -4.02 28.14 28.18
N PRO A 96 -4.34 28.95 27.15
CA PRO A 96 -5.42 28.66 26.20
C PRO A 96 -5.20 27.38 25.39
N ASP A 97 -3.96 27.03 25.04
CA ASP A 97 -3.65 25.81 24.28
C ASP A 97 -3.82 24.57 25.16
N VAL A 98 -3.44 24.65 26.44
CA VAL A 98 -3.70 23.57 27.42
C VAL A 98 -5.20 23.38 27.66
N ALA A 99 -5.93 24.47 27.88
CA ALA A 99 -7.38 24.42 28.06
C ALA A 99 -8.10 23.84 26.83
N SER A 100 -7.68 24.27 25.62
CA SER A 100 -8.23 23.76 24.36
C SER A 100 -7.88 22.30 24.13
N GLY A 101 -6.62 21.91 24.39
CA GLY A 101 -6.14 20.54 24.28
C GLY A 101 -6.94 19.59 25.17
N ILE A 102 -7.04 19.90 26.47
CA ILE A 102 -7.87 19.13 27.44
C ILE A 102 -9.31 18.98 26.94
N GLY A 103 -9.92 20.07 26.45
CA GLY A 103 -11.29 20.03 25.92
C GLY A 103 -11.46 19.14 24.69
N GLN A 104 -10.38 18.86 23.95
CA GLN A 104 -10.40 18.07 22.72
C GLN A 104 -9.84 16.65 22.87
N LEU A 105 -9.17 16.32 23.98
CA LEU A 105 -8.53 15.02 24.20
C LEU A 105 -9.48 13.84 23.96
N ASN A 106 -10.72 13.92 24.45
CA ASN A 106 -11.73 12.86 24.30
C ASN A 106 -12.19 12.64 22.85
N THR A 107 -11.89 13.57 21.94
CA THR A 107 -12.16 13.45 20.51
C THR A 107 -10.90 13.05 19.73
N ILE A 108 -9.74 13.58 20.12
CA ILE A 108 -8.47 13.37 19.41
C ILE A 108 -7.87 12.00 19.72
N LEU A 109 -7.80 11.60 21.00
CA LEU A 109 -7.13 10.35 21.39
C LEU A 109 -7.76 9.10 20.75
N PRO A 110 -9.10 8.93 20.70
CA PRO A 110 -9.69 7.77 20.05
C PRO A 110 -9.33 7.66 18.57
N LYS A 111 -9.14 8.79 17.87
CA LYS A 111 -8.71 8.80 16.46
C LYS A 111 -7.29 8.26 16.33
N PHE A 112 -6.35 8.77 17.14
CA PHE A 112 -4.96 8.28 17.13
C PHE A 112 -4.87 6.82 17.57
N GLN A 113 -5.63 6.38 18.57
CA GLN A 113 -5.74 4.96 18.92
C GLN A 113 -6.24 4.11 17.75
N GLY A 114 -7.24 4.59 17.02
CA GLY A 114 -7.72 3.95 15.80
C GLY A 114 -6.63 3.82 14.74
N LEU A 115 -5.82 4.87 14.55
CA LEU A 115 -4.68 4.84 13.63
C LEU A 115 -3.62 3.81 14.07
N VAL A 116 -3.23 3.81 15.34
CA VAL A 116 -2.24 2.87 15.90
C VAL A 116 -2.75 1.44 15.80
N GLY A 117 -4.00 1.18 16.20
CA GLY A 117 -4.62 -0.14 16.06
C GLY A 117 -4.74 -0.58 14.60
N GLY A 118 -4.97 0.36 13.68
CA GLY A 118 -4.91 0.14 12.24
C GLY A 118 -3.52 -0.29 11.78
N LEU A 119 -2.46 0.41 12.20
CA LEU A 119 -1.06 0.04 11.89
C LEU A 119 -0.74 -1.37 12.38
N GLU A 120 -1.10 -1.72 13.61
CA GLU A 120 -0.87 -3.04 14.19
C GLU A 120 -1.63 -4.15 13.43
N THR A 121 -2.92 -3.93 13.19
CA THR A 121 -3.81 -4.88 12.51
C THR A 121 -3.36 -5.13 11.07
N GLN A 122 -2.91 -4.07 10.39
CA GLN A 122 -2.54 -4.14 8.98
C GLN A 122 -1.06 -4.42 8.75
N ALA A 123 -0.23 -4.52 9.80
CA ALA A 123 1.19 -4.81 9.64
C ALA A 123 1.51 -6.10 8.87
N PRO A 124 0.78 -7.23 9.04
CA PRO A 124 0.97 -8.40 8.20
C PRO A 124 0.65 -8.14 6.73
N ASN A 125 -0.40 -7.35 6.46
CA ASN A 125 -0.80 -7.00 5.11
C ASN A 125 0.22 -6.06 4.46
N PHE A 126 0.73 -5.07 5.20
CA PHE A 126 1.80 -4.17 4.73
C PHE A 126 3.04 -4.97 4.33
N ARG A 127 3.51 -5.89 5.19
CA ARG A 127 4.65 -6.75 4.85
C ARG A 127 4.39 -7.64 3.64
N SER A 128 3.17 -8.11 3.45
CA SER A 128 2.78 -8.90 2.26
C SER A 128 2.82 -8.05 0.98
N ALA A 129 2.32 -6.82 1.06
CA ALA A 129 2.31 -5.85 -0.04
C ALA A 129 3.73 -5.35 -0.39
N ASP A 130 4.58 -5.08 0.60
CA ASP A 130 5.98 -4.64 0.42
C ASP A 130 6.86 -5.70 -0.27
N GLN A 131 6.39 -6.95 -0.30
CA GLN A 131 7.05 -8.05 -0.98
C GLN A 131 6.58 -8.24 -2.43
N ILE A 132 5.85 -7.30 -3.02
CA ILE A 132 5.41 -7.36 -4.42
C ILE A 132 6.51 -6.77 -5.33
N PRO A 133 6.91 -7.48 -6.41
CA PRO A 133 6.51 -8.85 -6.78
C PRO A 133 7.25 -9.92 -5.96
N THR A 134 8.47 -9.62 -5.52
CA THR A 134 9.29 -10.45 -4.61
C THR A 134 10.11 -9.53 -3.69
N ASN A 135 10.69 -10.07 -2.62
CA ASN A 135 11.44 -9.30 -1.62
C ASN A 135 12.74 -8.63 -2.14
N PHE A 136 13.11 -8.86 -3.40
CA PHE A 136 14.37 -8.38 -4.00
C PHE A 136 14.15 -7.62 -5.31
N LEU A 137 12.92 -7.55 -5.80
CA LEU A 137 12.57 -6.78 -6.99
C LEU A 137 11.70 -5.60 -6.55
N PRO A 138 11.99 -4.38 -7.03
CA PRO A 138 11.14 -3.24 -6.72
C PRO A 138 9.77 -3.41 -7.39
N SER A 139 8.75 -2.76 -6.82
CA SER A 139 7.38 -2.76 -7.35
C SER A 139 7.31 -2.23 -8.78
N THR A 140 8.27 -1.37 -9.16
CA THR A 140 8.45 -0.82 -10.52
C THR A 140 8.73 -1.88 -11.58
N VAL A 141 9.03 -3.13 -11.21
CA VAL A 141 9.20 -4.26 -12.14
C VAL A 141 7.85 -4.81 -12.63
N VAL A 142 6.76 -4.66 -11.85
CA VAL A 142 5.45 -5.25 -12.16
C VAL A 142 4.93 -4.91 -13.56
N PRO A 143 5.04 -3.66 -14.09
CA PRO A 143 4.59 -3.34 -15.44
C PRO A 143 5.36 -4.11 -16.52
N TYR A 144 6.63 -4.42 -16.28
CA TYR A 144 7.47 -5.15 -17.24
C TYR A 144 7.11 -6.63 -17.34
N LEU A 145 6.43 -7.20 -16.32
CA LEU A 145 5.86 -8.54 -16.38
C LEU A 145 4.77 -8.67 -17.46
N PHE A 146 4.18 -7.55 -17.87
CA PHE A 146 3.23 -7.49 -18.98
C PHE A 146 3.91 -7.03 -20.28
N LEU A 147 4.71 -5.95 -20.22
CA LEU A 147 5.35 -5.36 -21.39
C LEU A 147 6.28 -6.33 -22.13
N ILE A 148 7.20 -7.01 -21.43
CA ILE A 148 8.22 -7.85 -22.07
C ILE A 148 7.58 -9.08 -22.73
N PRO A 149 6.76 -9.90 -22.03
CA PRO A 149 6.11 -11.04 -22.67
C PRO A 149 5.14 -10.60 -23.76
N GLY A 150 4.41 -9.49 -23.56
CA GLY A 150 3.52 -8.93 -24.56
C GLY A 150 4.24 -8.56 -25.86
N ALA A 151 5.37 -7.85 -25.76
CA ALA A 151 6.19 -7.47 -26.90
C ALA A 151 6.76 -8.69 -27.63
N VAL A 152 7.29 -9.67 -26.89
CA VAL A 152 7.81 -10.92 -27.46
C VAL A 152 6.72 -11.68 -28.21
N LEU A 153 5.54 -11.84 -27.61
CA LEU A 153 4.40 -12.52 -28.26
C LEU A 153 3.95 -11.78 -29.51
N PHE A 154 3.80 -10.46 -29.43
CA PHE A 154 3.38 -9.63 -30.56
C PHE A 154 4.37 -9.72 -31.72
N LEU A 155 5.66 -9.48 -31.47
CA LEU A 155 6.69 -9.45 -32.50
C LEU A 155 6.88 -10.82 -33.16
N LEU A 156 6.88 -11.91 -32.37
CA LEU A 156 7.02 -13.26 -32.92
C LEU A 156 5.79 -13.68 -33.72
N ALA A 157 4.58 -13.37 -33.25
CA ALA A 157 3.35 -13.73 -33.94
C ALA A 157 3.15 -12.92 -35.23
N VAL A 158 3.39 -11.60 -35.20
CA VAL A 158 3.34 -10.75 -36.39
C VAL A 158 4.45 -11.13 -37.37
N GLY A 159 5.68 -11.36 -36.91
CA GLY A 159 6.78 -11.83 -37.74
C GLY A 159 6.46 -13.16 -38.43
N ALA A 160 5.86 -14.10 -37.70
CA ALA A 160 5.37 -15.37 -38.25
C ALA A 160 4.27 -15.17 -39.31
N LEU A 161 3.34 -14.22 -39.12
CA LEU A 161 2.27 -13.91 -40.06
C LEU A 161 2.76 -13.18 -41.32
N VAL A 162 3.77 -12.32 -41.21
CA VAL A 162 4.33 -11.56 -42.34
C VAL A 162 5.31 -12.43 -43.14
N LEU A 163 6.31 -13.01 -42.47
CA LEU A 163 7.38 -13.77 -43.13
C LEU A 163 6.95 -15.18 -43.54
N GLY A 164 5.95 -15.74 -42.88
CA GLY A 164 5.46 -17.09 -43.12
C GLY A 164 4.50 -17.25 -44.30
N ARG A 165 4.14 -16.15 -44.98
CA ARG A 165 3.26 -16.18 -46.16
C ARG A 165 3.91 -16.77 -47.41
N GLY A 166 5.25 -16.84 -47.49
CA GLY A 166 5.97 -17.27 -48.69
C GLY A 166 6.96 -18.44 -48.54
N LYS A 167 7.32 -18.87 -47.32
CA LYS A 167 8.36 -19.89 -47.08
C LYS A 167 7.78 -21.20 -46.54
N LYS A 168 8.32 -22.33 -47.01
CA LYS A 168 7.96 -23.69 -46.55
C LYS A 168 8.53 -24.04 -45.17
N GLU A 169 9.40 -23.21 -44.60
CA GLU A 169 10.06 -23.52 -43.32
C GLU A 169 9.19 -23.12 -42.11
N PRO A 170 8.69 -24.08 -41.32
CA PRO A 170 7.72 -23.85 -40.25
C PRO A 170 8.33 -23.35 -38.93
N GLY A 171 9.63 -23.03 -38.92
CA GLY A 171 10.43 -22.79 -37.70
C GLY A 171 9.90 -21.63 -36.85
N ILE A 172 9.80 -20.43 -37.42
CA ILE A 172 9.41 -19.20 -36.69
C ILE A 172 7.99 -19.33 -36.13
N SER A 173 7.05 -19.82 -36.93
CA SER A 173 5.66 -19.98 -36.49
C SER A 173 5.50 -21.09 -35.45
N ARG A 174 6.39 -22.10 -35.41
CA ARG A 174 6.37 -23.13 -34.36
C ARG A 174 7.00 -22.59 -33.08
N ALA A 175 8.10 -21.85 -33.21
CA ALA A 175 8.72 -21.13 -32.10
C ALA A 175 7.73 -20.16 -31.44
N ALA A 176 7.02 -19.32 -32.22
CA ALA A 176 6.03 -18.37 -31.69
C ALA A 176 4.93 -19.06 -30.84
N LEU A 177 4.44 -20.22 -31.28
CA LEU A 177 3.41 -20.98 -30.56
C LEU A 177 3.96 -21.74 -29.36
N LEU A 178 5.21 -22.20 -29.41
CA LEU A 178 5.87 -22.80 -28.23
C LEU A 178 6.15 -21.74 -27.17
N VAL A 179 6.62 -20.56 -27.59
CA VAL A 179 6.83 -19.40 -26.71
C VAL A 179 5.49 -18.98 -26.09
N SER A 180 4.37 -18.98 -26.84
CA SER A 180 3.06 -18.67 -26.25
C SER A 180 2.65 -19.66 -25.15
N ILE A 181 2.90 -20.96 -25.33
CA ILE A 181 2.65 -21.95 -24.28
C ILE A 181 3.49 -21.66 -23.04
N VAL A 182 4.79 -21.41 -23.21
CA VAL A 182 5.71 -21.13 -22.10
C VAL A 182 5.30 -19.86 -21.34
N VAL A 183 5.02 -18.76 -22.07
CA VAL A 183 4.53 -17.51 -21.45
C VAL A 183 3.20 -17.75 -20.73
N GLY A 184 2.28 -18.50 -21.34
CA GLY A 184 1.00 -18.81 -20.72
C GLY A 184 1.13 -19.63 -19.44
N LEU A 185 2.05 -20.61 -19.40
CA LEU A 185 2.38 -21.36 -18.19
C LEU A 185 2.98 -20.45 -17.11
N VAL A 186 3.91 -19.56 -17.46
CA VAL A 186 4.49 -18.59 -16.51
C VAL A 186 3.40 -17.68 -15.93
N PHE A 187 2.47 -17.19 -16.75
CA PHE A 187 1.37 -16.34 -16.31
C PHE A 187 0.41 -17.03 -15.33
N ILE A 188 0.31 -18.35 -15.35
CA ILE A 188 -0.51 -19.10 -14.40
C ILE A 188 0.30 -19.45 -13.16
N ILE A 189 1.49 -20.04 -13.35
CA ILE A 189 2.28 -20.62 -12.26
C ILE A 189 2.92 -19.54 -11.40
N ALA A 190 3.50 -18.50 -11.99
CA ALA A 190 4.25 -17.47 -11.26
C ALA A 190 3.39 -16.72 -10.21
N PRO A 191 2.21 -16.15 -10.53
CA PRO A 191 1.41 -15.47 -9.52
C PRO A 191 0.91 -16.41 -8.42
N LEU A 192 0.62 -17.68 -8.72
CA LEU A 192 0.21 -18.64 -7.68
C LEU A 192 1.38 -19.04 -6.78
N ALA A 193 2.54 -19.33 -7.38
CA ALA A 193 3.76 -19.69 -6.65
C ALA A 193 4.28 -18.55 -5.76
N LEU A 194 4.07 -17.30 -6.17
CA LEU A 194 4.45 -16.10 -5.42
C LEU A 194 3.33 -15.55 -4.52
N SER A 195 2.22 -16.30 -4.37
CA SER A 195 1.06 -15.91 -3.56
C SER A 195 0.42 -14.57 -3.97
N GLY A 196 0.48 -14.24 -5.26
CA GLY A 196 -0.09 -13.04 -5.88
C GLY A 196 -1.54 -12.73 -5.45
N PRO A 197 -2.48 -13.70 -5.42
CA PRO A 197 -3.84 -13.44 -4.96
C PRO A 197 -3.92 -12.97 -3.50
N ALA A 198 -3.13 -13.59 -2.62
CA ALA A 198 -3.08 -13.21 -1.20
C ALA A 198 -2.42 -11.84 -1.00
N LYS A 199 -1.35 -11.55 -1.75
CA LYS A 199 -0.69 -10.24 -1.73
C LYS A 199 -1.60 -9.13 -2.26
N ALA A 200 -2.32 -9.39 -3.34
CA ALA A 200 -3.30 -8.44 -3.89
C ALA A 200 -4.42 -8.15 -2.89
N LYS A 201 -4.94 -9.19 -2.21
CA LYS A 201 -5.92 -9.00 -1.14
C LYS A 201 -5.35 -8.18 0.02
N ALA A 202 -4.09 -8.38 0.40
CA ALA A 202 -3.45 -7.58 1.43
C ALA A 202 -3.37 -6.08 1.05
N VAL A 203 -3.13 -5.76 -0.23
CA VAL A 203 -3.19 -4.39 -0.75
C VAL A 203 -4.60 -3.82 -0.65
N ASP A 204 -5.63 -4.61 -1.00
CA ASP A 204 -7.03 -4.19 -0.92
C ASP A 204 -7.43 -3.90 0.56
N ASP A 205 -7.05 -4.78 1.48
CA ASP A 205 -7.33 -4.63 2.90
C ASP A 205 -6.60 -3.40 3.50
N LEU A 206 -5.35 -3.13 3.11
CA LEU A 206 -4.61 -1.92 3.49
C LEU A 206 -5.29 -0.65 2.96
N THR A 207 -5.64 -0.67 1.68
CA THR A 207 -6.24 0.47 1.00
C THR A 207 -7.59 0.82 1.61
N ALA A 208 -8.39 -0.20 1.93
CA ALA A 208 -9.67 0.00 2.61
C ALA A 208 -9.50 0.55 4.03
N ALA A 209 -8.52 0.04 4.79
CA ALA A 209 -8.29 0.45 6.17
C ALA A 209 -7.78 1.90 6.30
N PHE A 210 -6.85 2.29 5.43
CA PHE A 210 -6.19 3.59 5.50
C PHE A 210 -6.74 4.63 4.50
N GLY A 211 -7.62 4.21 3.59
CA GLY A 211 -8.22 5.06 2.55
C GLY A 211 -8.79 6.38 3.07
N PRO A 212 -9.58 6.41 4.16
CA PRO A 212 -10.10 7.66 4.72
C PRO A 212 -9.01 8.63 5.19
N VAL A 213 -7.88 8.10 5.67
CA VAL A 213 -6.77 8.87 6.27
C VAL A 213 -5.85 9.43 5.19
N PHE A 214 -5.54 8.64 4.16
CA PHE A 214 -4.70 9.05 3.03
C PHE A 214 -5.49 9.80 1.93
N THR A 215 -6.28 10.77 2.37
CA THR A 215 -6.89 11.80 1.51
C THR A 215 -6.37 13.17 1.95
N ASP A 216 -6.49 14.19 1.08
CA ASP A 216 -6.11 15.55 1.47
C ASP A 216 -6.85 16.01 2.74
N GLN A 217 -8.15 15.69 2.83
CA GLN A 217 -8.98 16.02 3.98
C GLN A 217 -8.61 15.19 5.22
N GLY A 218 -8.38 13.88 5.05
CA GLY A 218 -7.99 12.98 6.13
C GLY A 218 -6.64 13.35 6.73
N ALA A 219 -5.64 13.59 5.89
CA ALA A 219 -4.31 14.00 6.30
C ALA A 219 -4.33 15.37 6.99
N ALA A 220 -5.05 16.35 6.42
CA ALA A 220 -5.22 17.66 7.04
C ALA A 220 -5.95 17.58 8.40
N ALA A 221 -6.94 16.70 8.54
CA ALA A 221 -7.64 16.48 9.81
C ALA A 221 -6.70 15.89 10.87
N VAL A 222 -5.91 14.87 10.52
CA VAL A 222 -4.92 14.27 11.42
C VAL A 222 -3.85 15.31 11.83
N ARG A 223 -3.39 16.14 10.89
CA ARG A 223 -2.46 17.24 11.17
C ARG A 223 -3.06 18.30 12.08
N SER A 224 -4.31 18.68 11.86
CA SER A 224 -5.01 19.63 12.72
C SER A 224 -5.14 19.09 14.14
N ASP A 225 -5.58 17.85 14.29
CA ASP A 225 -5.68 17.17 15.58
C ASP A 225 -4.30 17.09 16.27
N PHE A 226 -3.24 16.74 15.52
CA PHE A 226 -1.87 16.71 16.05
C PHE A 226 -1.37 18.09 16.49
N THR A 227 -1.65 19.14 15.73
CA THR A 227 -1.23 20.52 16.06
C THR A 227 -1.81 20.98 17.40
N VAL A 228 -3.03 20.54 17.74
CA VAL A 228 -3.62 20.82 19.07
C VAL A 228 -2.81 20.16 20.17
N ILE A 229 -2.40 18.89 19.99
CA ILE A 229 -1.59 18.15 20.96
C ILE A 229 -0.18 18.75 21.08
N GLU A 230 0.44 19.13 19.97
CA GLU A 230 1.76 19.76 19.93
C GLU A 230 1.76 21.07 20.73
N LYS A 231 0.83 21.99 20.43
CA LYS A 231 0.70 23.26 21.17
C LYS A 231 0.37 23.07 22.64
N MET A 232 -0.52 22.13 22.95
CA MET A 232 -0.85 21.76 24.33
C MET A 232 0.41 21.28 25.06
N SER A 233 1.18 20.37 24.46
CA SER A 233 2.41 19.84 25.05
C SER A 233 3.44 20.93 25.30
N ASP A 234 3.67 21.81 24.31
CA ASP A 234 4.61 22.92 24.42
C ASP A 234 4.23 23.86 25.57
N GLN A 235 3.00 24.38 25.58
CA GLN A 235 2.53 25.31 26.61
C GLN A 235 2.45 24.64 28.00
N LEU A 236 2.13 23.34 28.05
CA LEU A 236 2.12 22.58 29.29
C LEU A 236 3.50 22.60 29.95
N GLN A 237 4.55 22.32 29.17
CA GLN A 237 5.91 22.22 29.66
C GLN A 237 6.57 23.58 29.92
N THR A 238 6.39 24.55 29.03
CA THR A 238 7.11 25.83 29.13
C THR A 238 6.46 26.80 30.10
N ASP A 239 5.12 26.80 30.17
CA ASP A 239 4.37 27.86 30.84
C ASP A 239 3.54 27.31 32.01
N THR A 240 2.76 26.26 31.76
CA THR A 240 1.77 25.77 32.73
C THR A 240 2.43 25.11 33.94
N VAL A 241 3.36 24.17 33.72
CA VAL A 241 4.05 23.47 34.82
C VAL A 241 4.80 24.46 35.73
N PRO A 242 5.65 25.39 35.21
CA PRO A 242 6.30 26.38 36.06
C PRO A 242 5.33 27.28 36.82
N ALA A 243 4.23 27.70 36.18
CA ALA A 243 3.23 28.55 36.83
C ALA A 243 2.46 27.82 37.93
N LEU A 244 2.07 26.56 37.72
CA LEU A 244 1.42 25.74 38.74
C LEU A 244 2.35 25.45 39.92
N ALA A 245 3.62 25.14 39.66
CA ALA A 245 4.63 24.97 40.71
C ALA A 245 4.79 26.25 41.55
N GLY A 246 4.92 27.41 40.89
CA GLY A 246 5.01 28.70 41.54
C GLY A 246 3.76 29.05 42.38
N ALA A 247 2.56 28.75 41.86
CA ALA A 247 1.30 28.99 42.57
C ALA A 247 1.15 28.09 43.80
N LEU A 248 1.64 26.85 43.75
CA LEU A 248 1.72 25.94 44.90
C LEU A 248 2.88 26.25 45.85
N LYS A 249 3.72 27.24 45.53
CA LYS A 249 4.95 27.60 46.27
C LYS A 249 5.92 26.42 46.39
N MET A 250 5.95 25.57 45.38
CA MET A 250 6.88 24.45 45.25
C MET A 250 8.00 24.82 44.28
N ASP A 251 9.22 24.39 44.56
CA ASP A 251 10.27 24.39 43.56
C ASP A 251 10.04 23.28 42.51
N PRO A 252 10.77 23.26 41.37
CA PRO A 252 10.57 22.26 40.33
C PRO A 252 10.76 20.80 40.80
N ALA A 253 11.69 20.54 41.73
CA ALA A 253 11.94 19.20 42.23
C ALA A 253 10.83 18.74 43.18
N GLN A 254 10.33 19.65 44.02
CA GLN A 254 9.18 19.41 44.90
C GLN A 254 7.92 19.17 44.10
N PHE A 255 7.66 19.99 43.07
CA PHE A 255 6.49 19.80 42.20
C PHE A 255 6.57 18.46 41.45
N GLN A 256 7.75 18.09 40.93
CA GLN A 256 7.95 16.80 40.29
C GLN A 256 7.71 15.63 41.25
N ALA A 257 8.21 15.71 42.49
CA ALA A 257 7.98 14.70 43.51
C ALA A 257 6.49 14.60 43.87
N PHE A 258 5.82 15.74 44.05
CA PHE A 258 4.38 15.81 44.28
C PHE A 258 3.59 15.15 43.15
N MET A 259 3.90 15.47 41.89
CA MET A 259 3.23 14.86 40.74
C MET A 259 3.51 13.36 40.67
N THR A 260 4.73 12.91 40.94
CA THR A 260 5.09 11.48 40.91
C THR A 260 4.35 10.69 42.00
N GLU A 261 4.18 11.26 43.19
CA GLU A 261 3.54 10.61 44.32
C GLU A 261 2.00 10.59 44.19
N ASN A 262 1.41 11.69 43.71
CA ASN A 262 -0.05 11.85 43.68
C ASN A 262 -0.68 11.53 42.31
N PHE A 263 0.07 11.73 41.22
CA PHE A 263 -0.40 11.61 39.84
C PHE A 263 0.66 10.92 38.95
N PRO A 264 1.02 9.65 39.23
CA PRO A 264 2.15 8.96 38.61
C PRO A 264 2.06 8.84 37.07
N ASP A 265 0.87 8.66 36.50
CA ASP A 265 0.67 8.54 35.05
C ASP A 265 0.84 9.89 34.37
N VAL A 266 0.37 10.97 35.00
CA VAL A 266 0.61 12.35 34.51
C VAL A 266 2.10 12.69 34.58
N ALA A 267 2.77 12.37 35.69
CA ALA A 267 4.20 12.58 35.82
C ALA A 267 5.01 11.80 34.76
N THR A 268 4.64 10.53 34.53
CA THR A 268 5.27 9.68 33.52
C THR A 268 5.03 10.21 32.12
N GLY A 269 3.78 10.56 31.79
CA GLY A 269 3.41 11.14 30.51
C GLY A 269 4.19 12.43 30.23
N MET A 270 4.19 13.38 31.16
CA MET A 270 4.94 14.64 31.03
C MET A 270 6.43 14.40 30.79
N ALA A 271 7.04 13.44 31.48
CA ALA A 271 8.45 13.10 31.28
C ALA A 271 8.75 12.54 29.87
N GLN A 272 7.78 11.85 29.26
CA GLN A 272 7.93 11.21 27.96
C GLN A 272 7.41 12.04 26.77
N LEU A 273 6.66 13.12 27.02
CA LEU A 273 6.06 13.95 25.95
C LEU A 273 7.09 14.43 24.92
N ASN A 274 8.29 14.81 25.36
CA ASN A 274 9.37 15.28 24.47
C ASN A 274 9.88 14.23 23.49
N GLU A 275 9.64 12.95 23.75
CA GLU A 275 9.97 11.87 22.83
C GLU A 275 8.73 11.39 22.07
N ILE A 276 7.57 11.34 22.73
CA ILE A 276 6.32 10.85 22.15
C ILE A 276 5.82 11.80 21.04
N VAL A 277 5.75 13.10 21.31
CA VAL A 277 5.18 14.08 20.37
C VAL A 277 5.94 14.10 19.05
N PRO A 278 7.29 14.19 19.01
CA PRO A 278 8.03 14.16 17.74
C PRO A 278 7.84 12.85 16.96
N ARG A 279 7.70 11.70 17.64
CA ARG A 279 7.47 10.41 16.98
C ARG A 279 6.10 10.34 16.30
N PHE A 280 5.04 10.79 16.99
CA PHE A 280 3.72 10.93 16.34
C PHE A 280 3.76 11.98 15.23
N GLY A 281 4.48 13.09 15.40
CA GLY A 281 4.66 14.11 14.36
C GLY A 281 5.31 13.54 13.10
N ALA A 282 6.29 12.64 13.23
CA ALA A 282 6.89 11.94 12.10
C ALA A 282 5.89 11.01 11.39
N LEU A 283 5.01 10.31 12.13
CA LEU A 283 3.93 9.51 11.53
C LEU A 283 2.94 10.38 10.76
N VAL A 284 2.53 11.52 11.31
CA VAL A 284 1.63 12.47 10.65
C VAL A 284 2.27 13.04 9.38
N ALA A 285 3.55 13.44 9.45
CA ALA A 285 4.29 13.89 8.28
C ALA A 285 4.42 12.77 7.22
N GLY A 286 4.58 11.52 7.65
CA GLY A 286 4.57 10.35 6.79
C GLY A 286 3.25 10.15 6.05
N ILE A 287 2.11 10.38 6.71
CA ILE A 287 0.79 10.35 6.08
C ILE A 287 0.67 11.45 5.02
N GLU A 288 0.95 12.70 5.40
CA GLU A 288 0.85 13.86 4.49
C GLU A 288 1.74 13.73 3.26
N GLY A 289 3.01 13.36 3.46
CA GLY A 289 3.98 13.22 2.39
C GLY A 289 3.69 12.06 1.43
N ASN A 290 2.73 11.19 1.74
CA ASN A 290 2.42 10.01 0.94
C ASN A 290 0.95 9.91 0.51
N VAL A 291 0.14 10.98 0.63
CA VAL A 291 -1.24 11.00 0.13
C VAL A 291 -1.30 10.64 -1.36
N ASP A 292 -0.50 11.30 -2.20
CA ASP A 292 -0.46 11.03 -3.64
C ASP A 292 0.00 9.61 -3.97
N ASN A 293 1.06 9.14 -3.28
CA ASN A 293 1.61 7.81 -3.47
C ASN A 293 0.59 6.72 -3.08
N PHE A 294 -0.16 6.95 -2.00
CA PHE A 294 -1.24 6.07 -1.57
C PHE A 294 -2.38 6.05 -2.57
N GLN A 295 -2.85 7.21 -3.05
CA GLN A 295 -3.91 7.27 -4.06
C GLN A 295 -3.51 6.57 -5.37
N GLN A 296 -2.24 6.69 -5.76
CA GLN A 296 -1.69 5.95 -6.88
C GLN A 296 -1.74 4.44 -6.65
N ALA A 297 -1.30 3.97 -5.49
CA ALA A 297 -1.35 2.55 -5.09
C ALA A 297 -2.80 2.02 -5.07
N ALA A 298 -3.71 2.76 -4.44
CA ALA A 298 -5.13 2.45 -4.34
C ALA A 298 -5.86 2.38 -5.69
N SER A 299 -5.28 3.00 -6.73
CA SER A 299 -5.86 3.02 -8.07
C SER A 299 -5.37 1.88 -8.97
N ILE A 300 -4.68 0.87 -8.43
CA ILE A 300 -4.18 -0.28 -9.19
C ILE A 300 -5.24 -1.40 -9.20
N PRO A 301 -5.61 -1.97 -10.38
CA PRO A 301 -5.15 -1.60 -11.72
C PRO A 301 -5.83 -0.31 -12.22
N THR A 302 -7.06 -0.07 -11.78
CA THR A 302 -7.84 1.14 -12.05
C THR A 302 -8.55 1.56 -10.77
N ALA A 303 -8.92 2.84 -10.63
CA ALA A 303 -9.59 3.36 -9.43
C ALA A 303 -10.96 2.71 -9.12
N ALA A 304 -11.53 1.96 -10.06
CA ALA A 304 -12.83 1.32 -9.91
C ALA A 304 -12.75 -0.19 -9.62
N GLN A 305 -11.54 -0.74 -9.48
CA GLN A 305 -11.32 -2.18 -9.37
C GLN A 305 -10.35 -2.50 -8.24
N ASP A 306 -10.66 -3.56 -7.51
CA ASP A 306 -9.78 -4.14 -6.51
C ASP A 306 -8.49 -4.65 -7.16
N THR A 307 -7.37 -4.57 -6.43
CA THR A 307 -6.05 -5.06 -6.84
C THR A 307 -6.11 -6.56 -7.13
N THR A 308 -6.93 -7.31 -6.40
CA THR A 308 -7.19 -8.74 -6.66
C THR A 308 -7.60 -9.04 -8.10
N THR A 309 -8.20 -8.08 -8.81
CA THR A 309 -8.53 -8.18 -10.25
C THR A 309 -7.29 -8.43 -11.13
N LEU A 310 -6.11 -7.96 -10.73
CA LEU A 310 -4.85 -8.23 -11.45
C LEU A 310 -4.56 -9.73 -11.58
N THR A 311 -5.02 -10.56 -10.64
CA THR A 311 -4.87 -12.01 -10.73
C THR A 311 -5.48 -12.55 -12.03
N TRP A 312 -6.67 -12.05 -12.39
CA TRP A 312 -7.35 -12.47 -13.61
C TRP A 312 -6.66 -11.98 -14.89
N TRP A 313 -5.99 -10.83 -14.82
CA TRP A 313 -5.16 -10.29 -15.91
C TRP A 313 -3.92 -11.16 -16.20
N PHE A 314 -3.50 -12.00 -15.27
CA PHE A 314 -2.50 -13.03 -15.53
C PHE A 314 -3.13 -14.36 -15.98
N LEU A 315 -4.14 -14.84 -15.25
CA LEU A 315 -4.71 -16.17 -15.49
C LEU A 315 -5.42 -16.29 -16.85
N VAL A 316 -6.25 -15.33 -17.23
CA VAL A 316 -7.07 -15.42 -18.46
C VAL A 316 -6.19 -15.41 -19.72
N PRO A 317 -5.25 -14.46 -19.90
CA PRO A 317 -4.30 -14.54 -21.01
C PRO A 317 -3.45 -15.80 -20.95
N GLY A 318 -3.04 -16.24 -19.76
CA GLY A 318 -2.25 -17.45 -19.58
C GLY A 318 -2.92 -18.70 -20.16
N VAL A 319 -4.18 -18.94 -19.77
CA VAL A 319 -4.98 -20.06 -20.29
C VAL A 319 -5.20 -19.94 -21.80
N ALA A 320 -5.52 -18.75 -22.29
CA ALA A 320 -5.72 -18.51 -23.71
C ALA A 320 -4.44 -18.81 -24.53
N LEU A 321 -3.28 -18.37 -24.07
CA LEU A 321 -1.99 -18.58 -24.75
C LEU A 321 -1.59 -20.06 -24.81
N ILE A 322 -1.86 -20.83 -23.75
CA ILE A 322 -1.64 -22.29 -23.72
C ILE A 322 -2.56 -22.97 -24.74
N ALA A 323 -3.86 -22.66 -24.72
CA ALA A 323 -4.84 -23.26 -25.62
C ALA A 323 -4.52 -22.95 -27.09
N LEU A 324 -4.24 -21.68 -27.41
CA LEU A 324 -3.89 -21.23 -28.77
C LEU A 324 -2.58 -21.83 -29.26
N GLY A 325 -1.58 -21.91 -28.40
CA GLY A 325 -0.31 -22.56 -28.70
C GLY A 325 -0.48 -24.05 -29.00
N ALA A 326 -1.22 -24.77 -28.16
CA ALA A 326 -1.49 -26.20 -28.34
C ALA A 326 -2.25 -26.50 -29.64
N VAL A 327 -3.32 -25.74 -29.92
CA VAL A 327 -4.09 -25.85 -31.17
C VAL A 327 -3.24 -25.51 -32.39
N GLY A 328 -2.41 -24.47 -32.29
CA GLY A 328 -1.55 -24.04 -33.40
C GLY A 328 -0.44 -25.03 -33.73
N VAL A 329 0.16 -25.69 -32.72
CA VAL A 329 1.24 -26.68 -32.90
C VAL A 329 0.70 -27.98 -33.49
N THR A 330 -0.51 -28.39 -33.11
CA THR A 330 -1.13 -29.65 -33.55
C THR A 330 -1.80 -29.57 -34.93
N ALA A 331 -2.04 -28.37 -35.46
CA ALA A 331 -2.57 -28.16 -36.80
C ALA A 331 -1.58 -28.61 -37.89
N ARG A 332 -1.64 -29.89 -38.28
CA ARG A 332 -0.85 -30.45 -39.40
C ARG A 332 -1.19 -29.73 -40.71
N SER A 333 -0.17 -29.47 -41.54
CA SER A 333 -0.38 -29.06 -42.92
C SER A 333 -1.06 -30.21 -43.64
N GLY A 334 -2.28 -29.99 -44.15
CA GLY A 334 -3.03 -31.01 -44.87
C GLY A 334 -2.16 -31.66 -45.94
N SER A 335 -2.12 -32.98 -45.93
CA SER A 335 -1.43 -33.81 -46.91
C SER A 335 -1.77 -33.31 -48.31
N ALA A 336 -0.77 -32.81 -49.04
CA ALA A 336 -0.94 -32.52 -50.46
C ALA A 336 -1.47 -33.78 -51.16
N PRO A 337 -2.43 -33.66 -52.10
CA PRO A 337 -2.89 -34.80 -52.88
C PRO A 337 -1.68 -35.52 -53.47
N ARG A 338 -1.55 -36.83 -53.22
CA ARG A 338 -0.53 -37.66 -53.88
C ARG A 338 -0.66 -37.41 -55.38
N PRO A 339 0.43 -37.06 -56.10
CA PRO A 339 0.37 -36.95 -57.55
C PRO A 339 -0.08 -38.30 -58.10
N VAL A 340 -1.23 -38.31 -58.77
CA VAL A 340 -1.76 -39.49 -59.45
C VAL A 340 -0.70 -39.95 -60.45
N PRO A 341 -0.22 -41.21 -60.41
CA PRO A 341 0.75 -41.69 -61.38
C PRO A 341 0.15 -41.60 -62.79
N ARG A 342 0.81 -40.83 -63.65
CA ARG A 342 0.48 -40.71 -65.08
C ARG A 342 0.71 -42.09 -65.71
N ILE A 343 -0.35 -42.87 -65.92
CA ILE A 343 -0.30 -44.13 -66.66
C ILE A 343 0.16 -43.79 -68.09
N ARG A 344 1.39 -44.18 -68.43
CA ARG A 344 1.87 -44.19 -69.82
C ARG A 344 1.16 -45.35 -70.51
N THR A 345 0.24 -45.04 -71.42
CA THR A 345 -0.25 -45.98 -72.42
C THR A 345 0.95 -46.37 -73.29
N VAL A 346 1.36 -47.63 -73.23
CA VAL A 346 2.35 -48.20 -74.14
C VAL A 346 1.57 -48.72 -75.35
N GLU A 347 1.62 -47.96 -76.44
CA GLU A 347 1.21 -48.41 -77.77
C GLU A 347 2.31 -49.35 -78.28
N ARG A 348 1.98 -50.64 -78.51
CA ARG A 348 2.85 -51.56 -79.26
C ARG A 348 2.19 -51.86 -80.60
N VAL A 349 2.99 -51.59 -81.63
CA VAL A 349 2.91 -52.05 -83.02
C VAL A 349 2.99 -53.57 -83.08
#